data_AF-A0A7Y2AN68-F1
#
_entry.id   AF-A0A7Y2AN68-F1
#
_cell.length_a   1.000
_cell.length_b   1.000
_cell.length_c   1.000
_cell.angle_alpha   90.00
_cell.angle_beta   90.00
_cell.angle_gamma   90.00
#
_symmetry.space_group_name_H-M   'P 1'
#
loop_
_entity.id
_entity.type
_entity.pdbx_description
1 polymer ?
#
loop_
_entity_poly.entity_id
_entity_poly.type
_entity_poly.pdbx_seq_one_letter_code
_entity_poly.pdbx_strand_id
1 'polypeptide(L)'
;MRINVPIYVNQRGSGSGPSVVARPLFHRQPEKSGSETGRVLAALTDRLRVTLTDLGRSNDHRELLAWHETRKIRHQQIKLHLDLRDSTARLKLLMVTVQRFGRQLAFSPSLPDLWFDVLPEESVQQRAQEVYESHFYEIRKDVPEYPVTAHGVDGKAWVDYLSIDVTPGGQPKEPVDPLRAFLGGQDVSDGAAELRKTGRCLSRVDIAELTQPIGVDDDMRRLLQLLDVGDRRGVVLVGPSGSGKTARIEGAARARRSRKRAATHGLIWHLSPARLISGMSYLGQWQERVLGIIKHAHRYDHILYFDDFLGLYEAGKTRDSVMCVADTLRAQLDVRPVRLLTEMTSEAWAILRERDRTLADRFVVVPTSALNADKTMATLIGVRQRLEASGRCKFDSEVLPEVISMYDRFERSSVLPGKAVAALLRLAGRSGQKSI
;
A
#
# COMPACT_ATOMS: atom_id res chain seq x y z
N MET A 1 -11.29 13.69 2.38
CA MET A 1 -9.94 13.68 1.78
C MET A 1 -9.95 14.64 0.60
N ARG A 2 -9.08 15.65 0.60
CA ARG A 2 -8.97 16.60 -0.51
C ARG A 2 -8.03 16.03 -1.57
N ILE A 3 -8.53 15.78 -2.77
CA ILE A 3 -7.76 15.26 -3.90
C ILE A 3 -7.51 16.41 -4.88
N ASN A 4 -6.24 16.69 -5.14
CA ASN A 4 -5.83 17.62 -6.20
C ASN A 4 -5.60 16.85 -7.49
N VAL A 5 -6.43 17.13 -8.50
CA VAL A 5 -6.37 16.49 -9.83
C VAL A 5 -5.83 17.50 -10.83
N PRO A 6 -4.66 17.25 -11.46
CA PRO A 6 -4.19 18.08 -12.55
C PRO A 6 -5.06 17.85 -13.78
N ILE A 7 -5.52 18.93 -14.40
CA ILE A 7 -6.37 18.92 -15.59
C ILE A 7 -5.66 19.58 -16.76
N TYR A 8 -5.82 18.98 -17.94
CA TYR A 8 -5.44 19.55 -19.21
C TYR A 8 -6.66 20.26 -19.81
N VAL A 9 -6.49 21.53 -20.16
CA VAL A 9 -7.52 22.34 -20.83
C VAL A 9 -6.99 22.77 -22.18
N ASN A 10 -7.78 22.53 -23.22
CA ASN A 10 -7.49 22.94 -24.59
C ASN A 10 -8.66 23.78 -25.12
N GLN A 11 -8.39 25.04 -25.41
CA GLN A 11 -9.32 25.96 -26.04
C GLN A 11 -8.98 26.11 -27.52
N ARG A 12 -9.85 25.58 -28.39
CA ARG A 12 -9.75 25.67 -29.85
C ARG A 12 -10.33 27.01 -30.34
N GLY A 13 -9.77 27.54 -31.43
CA GLY A 13 -10.30 28.72 -32.12
C GLY A 13 -11.66 28.47 -32.76
N SER A 14 -12.42 29.53 -33.07
CA SER A 14 -13.79 29.46 -33.56
C SER A 14 -13.90 28.77 -34.94
N GLY A 15 -14.38 27.52 -34.96
CA GLY A 15 -14.72 26.77 -36.16
C GLY A 15 -15.46 25.47 -35.83
N SER A 16 -16.79 25.50 -35.96
CA SER A 16 -17.76 24.38 -35.90
C SER A 16 -17.44 23.19 -34.96
N GLY A 17 -17.18 23.47 -33.69
CA GLY A 17 -16.99 22.44 -32.67
C GLY A 17 -16.97 23.03 -31.26
N PRO A 18 -16.97 22.19 -30.20
CA PRO A 18 -16.82 22.68 -28.85
C PRO A 18 -15.50 23.46 -28.73
N SER A 19 -15.59 24.73 -28.32
CA SER A 19 -14.46 25.65 -28.25
C SER A 19 -13.48 25.30 -27.13
N VAL A 20 -13.90 24.50 -26.14
CA VAL A 20 -13.08 24.10 -24.99
C VAL A 20 -13.25 22.61 -24.74
N VAL A 21 -12.14 21.90 -24.57
CA VAL A 21 -12.06 20.51 -24.12
C VAL A 21 -11.21 20.46 -22.85
N ALA A 22 -11.70 19.79 -21.81
CA ALA A 22 -10.98 19.58 -20.57
C ALA A 22 -11.06 18.13 -20.13
N ARG A 23 -9.94 17.59 -19.64
CA ARG A 23 -9.83 16.25 -19.06
C ARG A 23 -8.72 16.19 -18.02
N PRO A 24 -8.69 15.17 -17.15
CA PRO A 24 -7.53 14.95 -16.29
C PRO A 24 -6.26 14.77 -17.12
N LEU A 25 -5.16 15.33 -16.64
CA LEU A 25 -3.89 15.33 -17.38
C LEU A 25 -3.37 13.91 -17.65
N PHE A 26 -3.45 13.04 -16.64
CA PHE A 26 -2.92 11.67 -16.69
C PHE A 26 -3.99 10.61 -16.97
N HIS A 27 -5.26 11.00 -17.17
CA HIS A 27 -6.34 10.07 -17.45
C HIS A 27 -7.06 10.46 -18.75
N ARG A 28 -7.37 9.48 -19.60
CA ARG A 28 -8.08 9.73 -20.88
C ARG A 28 -9.55 10.08 -20.68
N GLN A 29 -10.13 9.70 -19.54
CA GLN A 29 -11.51 9.96 -19.17
C GLN A 29 -11.57 10.32 -17.68
N PRO A 30 -12.59 11.08 -17.23
CA PRO A 30 -13.65 11.68 -18.03
C PRO A 30 -13.17 12.89 -18.84
N GLU A 31 -13.65 13.03 -20.08
CA GLU A 31 -13.46 14.23 -20.90
C GLU A 31 -14.78 15.03 -20.98
N LYS A 32 -14.67 16.37 -20.96
CA LYS A 32 -15.80 17.29 -21.17
C LYS A 32 -15.44 18.32 -22.23
N SER A 33 -16.42 18.65 -23.06
CA SER A 33 -16.27 19.61 -24.14
C SER A 33 -17.48 20.57 -24.19
N GLY A 34 -17.27 21.83 -24.53
CA GLY A 34 -18.33 22.83 -24.60
C GLY A 34 -17.87 24.16 -25.15
N SER A 35 -18.75 25.17 -25.12
CA SER A 35 -18.49 26.51 -25.64
C SER A 35 -17.88 27.48 -24.62
N GLU A 36 -18.06 27.23 -23.33
CA GLU A 36 -17.63 28.10 -22.23
C GLU A 36 -16.75 27.33 -21.23
N THR A 37 -15.54 27.83 -20.97
CA THR A 37 -14.55 27.18 -20.10
C THR A 37 -15.09 26.89 -18.71
N GLY A 38 -15.77 27.86 -18.08
CA GLY A 38 -16.32 27.71 -16.73
C GLY A 38 -17.32 26.57 -16.62
N ARG A 39 -18.25 26.45 -17.59
CA ARG A 39 -19.24 25.36 -17.63
C ARG A 39 -18.59 23.99 -17.88
N VAL A 40 -17.58 23.94 -18.76
CA VAL A 40 -16.84 22.70 -19.03
C VAL A 40 -16.10 22.22 -17.78
N LEU A 41 -15.42 23.13 -17.07
CA LEU A 41 -14.71 22.80 -15.83
C LEU A 41 -15.67 22.41 -14.69
N ALA A 42 -16.82 23.07 -14.56
CA ALA A 42 -17.85 22.68 -13.61
C ALA A 42 -18.38 21.26 -13.90
N ALA A 43 -18.75 20.99 -15.15
CA ALA A 43 -19.24 19.67 -15.56
C ALA A 43 -18.17 18.57 -15.40
N LEU A 44 -16.89 18.90 -15.61
CA LEU A 44 -15.77 18.00 -15.36
C LEU A 44 -15.59 17.75 -13.86
N THR A 45 -15.68 18.80 -13.05
CA THR A 45 -15.59 18.73 -11.58
C THR A 45 -16.68 17.84 -11.01
N ASP A 46 -17.93 18.00 -11.45
CA ASP A 46 -19.05 17.17 -11.00
C ASP A 46 -18.85 15.70 -11.39
N ARG A 47 -18.40 15.45 -12.63
CA ARG A 47 -18.12 14.08 -13.08
C ARG A 47 -16.98 13.45 -12.30
N LEU A 48 -15.89 14.19 -12.06
CA LEU A 48 -14.76 13.72 -11.25
C LEU A 48 -15.16 13.52 -9.79
N ARG A 49 -16.03 14.36 -9.22
CA ARG A 49 -16.56 14.16 -7.87
C ARG A 49 -17.28 12.82 -7.77
N VAL A 50 -18.12 12.46 -8.73
CA VAL A 50 -18.78 11.13 -8.76
C VAL A 50 -17.74 10.02 -8.86
N THR A 51 -16.85 10.06 -9.88
CA THR A 51 -15.82 9.03 -10.09
C THR A 51 -14.93 8.83 -8.86
N LEU A 52 -14.43 9.91 -8.27
CA LEU A 52 -13.54 9.84 -7.11
C LEU A 52 -14.30 9.46 -5.83
N THR A 53 -15.58 9.82 -5.70
CA THR A 53 -16.41 9.35 -4.58
C THR A 53 -16.65 7.85 -4.67
N ASP A 54 -16.92 7.32 -5.87
CA ASP A 54 -17.07 5.89 -6.09
C ASP A 54 -15.78 5.12 -5.83
N LEU A 55 -14.64 5.62 -6.32
CA LEU A 55 -13.32 5.06 -5.99
C LEU A 55 -13.01 5.13 -4.49
N GLY A 56 -13.47 6.19 -3.81
CA GLY A 56 -13.36 6.35 -2.36
C GLY A 56 -14.32 5.50 -1.54
N ARG A 57 -15.24 4.77 -2.16
CA ARG A 57 -16.06 3.73 -1.50
C ARG A 57 -15.37 2.37 -1.49
N SER A 58 -14.34 2.16 -2.31
CA SER A 58 -13.55 0.92 -2.34
C SER A 58 -12.66 0.81 -1.10
N ASN A 59 -12.44 -0.42 -0.62
CA ASN A 59 -11.49 -0.70 0.46
C ASN A 59 -10.02 -0.60 -0.01
N ASP A 60 -9.76 -0.51 -1.32
CA ASP A 60 -8.44 -0.28 -1.89
C ASP A 60 -8.35 1.16 -2.44
N HIS A 61 -7.66 2.03 -1.70
CA HIS A 61 -7.46 3.44 -2.08
C HIS A 61 -6.25 3.66 -3.00
N ARG A 62 -5.56 2.61 -3.47
CA ARG A 62 -4.44 2.76 -4.42
C ARG A 62 -4.88 3.43 -5.71
N GLU A 63 -6.09 3.12 -6.18
CA GLU A 63 -6.65 3.76 -7.36
C GLU A 63 -6.87 5.25 -7.15
N LEU A 64 -7.31 5.69 -5.96
CA LEU A 64 -7.44 7.11 -5.62
C LEU A 64 -6.11 7.87 -5.66
N LEU A 65 -5.00 7.22 -5.27
CA LEU A 65 -3.67 7.85 -5.32
C LEU A 65 -3.24 8.17 -6.75
N ALA A 66 -3.68 7.42 -7.75
CA ALA A 66 -3.38 7.70 -9.16
C ALA A 66 -4.01 9.00 -9.68
N TRP A 67 -4.99 9.56 -8.97
CA TRP A 67 -5.66 10.82 -9.31
C TRP A 67 -5.07 12.01 -8.57
N HIS A 68 -4.27 11.79 -7.53
CA HIS A 68 -3.72 12.83 -6.70
C HIS A 68 -2.31 13.24 -7.14
N GLU A 69 -2.10 14.53 -7.45
CA GLU A 69 -0.77 15.10 -7.68
C GLU A 69 -0.60 16.38 -6.87
N THR A 70 0.46 16.44 -6.05
CA THR A 70 0.80 17.60 -5.19
C THR A 70 2.03 18.33 -5.68
N ARG A 71 2.79 17.74 -6.61
CA ARG A 71 4.02 18.32 -7.13
C ARG A 71 3.69 19.40 -8.14
N LYS A 72 4.52 20.44 -8.19
CA LYS A 72 4.41 21.51 -9.20
C LYS A 72 4.71 20.95 -10.59
N ILE A 73 3.66 20.80 -11.39
CA ILE A 73 3.77 20.55 -12.83
C ILE A 73 4.06 21.87 -13.55
N ARG A 74 5.12 21.91 -14.35
CA ARG A 74 5.43 23.05 -15.23
C ARG A 74 4.89 22.76 -16.62
N HIS A 75 4.35 23.77 -17.30
CA HIS A 75 3.89 23.62 -18.67
C HIS A 75 4.29 24.82 -19.52
N GLN A 76 4.49 24.59 -20.82
CA GLN A 76 4.80 25.65 -21.79
C GLN A 76 4.30 25.26 -23.18
N GLN A 77 3.83 26.25 -23.96
CA GLN A 77 3.49 26.03 -25.36
C GLN A 77 4.75 26.20 -26.21
N ILE A 78 5.05 25.22 -27.05
CA ILE A 78 6.17 25.27 -27.99
C ILE A 78 5.68 25.14 -29.43
N LYS A 79 6.49 25.63 -30.36
CA LYS A 79 6.29 25.45 -31.81
C LYS A 79 7.43 24.56 -32.32
N LEU A 80 7.07 23.46 -32.97
CA LEU A 80 7.97 22.53 -33.60
C LEU A 80 7.87 22.66 -35.11
N HIS A 81 9.00 22.49 -35.79
CA HIS A 81 9.08 22.45 -37.25
C HIS A 81 9.69 21.11 -37.66
N LEU A 82 8.83 20.14 -37.90
CA LEU A 82 9.24 18.75 -38.12
C LEU A 82 9.56 18.53 -39.59
N ASP A 83 10.79 18.13 -39.87
CA ASP A 83 11.22 17.71 -41.20
C ASP A 83 10.95 16.22 -41.35
N LEU A 84 9.89 15.89 -42.10
CA LEU A 84 9.48 14.52 -42.37
C LEU A 84 9.88 14.14 -43.79
N ARG A 85 9.94 12.82 -44.08
CA ARG A 85 10.48 12.27 -45.34
C ARG A 85 10.04 13.03 -46.61
N ASP A 86 8.73 13.22 -46.77
CA ASP A 86 8.15 13.78 -48.01
C ASP A 86 7.46 15.15 -47.79
N SER A 87 7.56 15.73 -46.58
CA SER A 87 6.93 17.02 -46.27
C SER A 87 7.43 17.62 -44.96
N THR A 88 7.36 18.94 -44.82
CA THR A 88 7.55 19.60 -43.52
C THR A 88 6.21 19.81 -42.80
N ALA A 89 6.15 19.59 -41.49
CA ALA A 89 4.97 19.87 -40.67
C ALA A 89 5.28 20.91 -39.59
N ARG A 90 4.37 21.85 -39.36
CA ARG A 90 4.44 22.80 -38.24
C ARG A 90 3.44 22.40 -37.18
N LEU A 91 3.92 22.18 -35.96
CA LEU A 91 3.10 21.67 -34.87
C LEU A 91 3.24 22.57 -33.64
N LYS A 92 2.11 23.01 -33.09
CA LYS A 92 2.08 23.73 -31.82
C LYS A 92 1.63 22.77 -30.72
N LEU A 93 2.45 22.53 -29.71
CA LEU A 93 2.15 21.59 -28.63
C LEU A 93 2.22 22.26 -27.26
N LEU A 94 1.36 21.80 -26.34
CA LEU A 94 1.58 22.03 -24.92
C LEU A 94 2.55 20.96 -24.41
N MET A 95 3.70 21.38 -23.90
CA MET A 95 4.62 20.51 -23.19
C MET A 95 4.40 20.60 -21.70
N VAL A 96 4.34 19.44 -21.07
CA VAL A 96 4.21 19.29 -19.63
C VAL A 96 5.48 18.64 -19.11
N THR A 97 6.08 19.24 -18.08
CA THR A 97 7.30 18.74 -17.44
C THR A 97 7.05 18.40 -15.98
N VAL A 98 7.55 17.23 -15.57
CA VAL A 98 7.42 16.69 -14.22
C VAL A 98 8.78 16.21 -13.70
N GLN A 99 9.02 16.39 -12.41
CA GLN A 99 10.23 15.93 -11.72
C GLN A 99 9.94 14.61 -11.00
N ARG A 100 10.58 13.52 -11.44
CA ARG A 100 10.43 12.19 -10.83
C ARG A 100 11.78 11.48 -10.77
N PHE A 101 12.10 10.92 -9.59
CA PHE A 101 13.32 10.13 -9.36
C PHE A 101 14.64 10.82 -9.75
N GLY A 102 14.72 12.14 -9.56
CA GLY A 102 15.89 12.94 -9.93
C GLY A 102 16.03 13.24 -11.43
N ARG A 103 15.00 12.95 -12.22
CA ARG A 103 14.94 13.25 -13.66
C ARG A 103 13.80 14.21 -13.99
N GLN A 104 14.03 15.02 -15.03
CA GLN A 104 13.02 15.89 -15.62
C GLN A 104 12.39 15.19 -16.83
N LEU A 105 11.16 14.74 -16.68
CA LEU A 105 10.39 14.10 -17.75
C LEU A 105 9.50 15.12 -18.45
N ALA A 106 9.36 15.01 -19.76
CA ALA A 106 8.47 15.82 -20.56
C ALA A 106 7.56 14.95 -21.45
N PHE A 107 6.33 15.43 -21.67
CA PHE A 107 5.39 14.84 -22.63
C PHE A 107 4.39 15.90 -23.08
N SER A 108 3.64 15.63 -24.16
CA SER A 108 2.49 16.46 -24.55
C SER A 108 1.18 15.75 -24.25
N PRO A 109 0.17 16.41 -23.65
CA PRO A 109 -1.14 15.79 -23.45
C PRO A 109 -1.86 15.40 -24.75
N SER A 110 -1.50 15.99 -25.89
CA SER A 110 -2.00 15.55 -27.20
C SER A 110 -1.47 14.17 -27.60
N LEU A 111 -0.26 13.81 -27.11
CA LEU A 111 0.42 12.55 -27.34
C LEU A 111 0.87 11.96 -26.00
N PRO A 112 -0.09 11.49 -25.17
CA PRO A 112 0.16 11.15 -23.78
C PRO A 112 1.09 9.95 -23.60
N ASP A 113 1.33 9.18 -24.66
CA ASP A 113 2.14 7.97 -24.65
C ASP A 113 3.63 8.27 -24.99
N LEU A 114 3.95 9.46 -25.51
CA LEU A 114 5.30 9.85 -25.90
C LEU A 114 5.98 10.70 -24.82
N TRP A 115 6.69 10.02 -23.92
CA TRP A 115 7.48 10.62 -22.85
C TRP A 115 8.96 10.62 -23.18
N PHE A 116 9.69 11.64 -22.73
CA PHE A 116 11.13 11.70 -22.88
C PHE A 116 11.81 12.40 -21.71
N ASP A 117 13.06 12.01 -21.46
CA ASP A 117 13.96 12.68 -20.53
C ASP A 117 14.46 14.00 -21.14
N VAL A 118 14.48 15.07 -20.33
CA VAL A 118 15.11 16.36 -20.66
C VAL A 118 16.34 16.49 -19.77
N LEU A 119 17.51 16.57 -20.40
CA LEU A 119 18.78 16.71 -19.70
C LEU A 119 18.93 18.12 -19.10
N PRO A 120 19.71 18.31 -18.01
CA PRO A 120 19.85 19.60 -17.35
C PRO A 120 20.33 20.75 -18.27
N GLU A 121 21.16 20.41 -19.25
CA GLU A 121 21.75 21.32 -20.24
C GLU A 121 20.87 21.56 -21.49
N GLU A 122 19.76 20.85 -21.63
CA GLU A 122 18.89 20.93 -22.80
C GLU A 122 17.63 21.76 -22.55
N SER A 123 17.21 22.51 -23.57
CA SER A 123 15.87 23.10 -23.55
C SER A 123 14.82 22.04 -23.89
N VAL A 124 13.67 22.10 -23.22
CA VAL A 124 12.52 21.21 -23.50
C VAL A 124 12.09 21.30 -24.97
N GLN A 125 12.22 22.48 -25.62
CA GLN A 125 11.86 22.65 -27.02
C GLN A 125 12.83 21.93 -27.96
N GLN A 126 14.14 22.03 -27.73
CA GLN A 126 15.15 21.33 -28.52
C GLN A 126 14.94 19.81 -28.41
N ARG A 127 14.80 19.30 -27.18
CA ARG A 127 14.61 17.87 -26.98
C ARG A 127 13.28 17.37 -27.56
N ALA A 128 12.21 18.18 -27.46
CA ALA A 128 10.94 17.86 -28.11
C ALA A 128 11.08 17.82 -29.64
N GLN A 129 11.80 18.75 -30.26
CA GLN A 129 12.00 18.77 -31.71
C GLN A 129 12.55 17.41 -32.19
N GLU A 130 13.64 16.95 -31.60
CA GLU A 130 14.27 15.66 -31.94
C GLU A 130 13.33 14.46 -31.74
N VAL A 131 12.66 14.40 -30.58
CA VAL A 131 11.83 13.25 -30.20
C VAL A 131 10.57 13.15 -31.06
N TYR A 132 9.88 14.27 -31.29
CA TYR A 132 8.65 14.26 -32.10
C TYR A 132 8.95 14.08 -33.58
N GLU A 133 10.05 14.64 -34.09
CA GLU A 133 10.49 14.43 -35.47
C GLU A 133 10.78 12.95 -35.70
N SER A 134 11.59 12.33 -34.84
CA SER A 134 11.87 10.89 -34.90
C SER A 134 10.59 10.05 -34.82
N HIS A 135 9.70 10.36 -33.88
CA HIS A 135 8.45 9.61 -33.70
C HIS A 135 7.53 9.65 -34.93
N PHE A 136 7.28 10.85 -35.48
CA PHE A 136 6.41 10.98 -36.66
C PHE A 136 7.08 10.52 -37.94
N TYR A 137 8.41 10.62 -38.02
CA TYR A 137 9.19 10.05 -39.12
C TYR A 137 8.99 8.52 -39.18
N GLU A 138 9.11 7.82 -38.05
CA GLU A 138 8.87 6.38 -37.98
C GLU A 138 7.42 6.01 -38.31
N ILE A 139 6.43 6.70 -37.75
CA ILE A 139 5.01 6.44 -38.06
C ILE A 139 4.73 6.58 -39.56
N ARG A 140 5.35 7.56 -40.23
CA ARG A 140 5.15 7.77 -41.66
C ARG A 140 5.87 6.77 -42.56
N LYS A 141 6.83 5.99 -42.03
CA LYS A 141 7.35 4.84 -42.77
C LYS A 141 6.26 3.79 -42.97
N ASP A 142 5.43 3.58 -41.95
CA ASP A 142 4.36 2.59 -41.98
C ASP A 142 3.06 3.16 -42.57
N VAL A 143 2.77 4.45 -42.32
CA VAL A 143 1.56 5.14 -42.76
C VAL A 143 1.91 6.51 -43.37
N PRO A 144 2.21 6.59 -44.68
CA PRO A 144 2.71 7.81 -45.33
C PRO A 144 1.83 9.06 -45.14
N GLU A 145 0.51 8.89 -45.14
CA GLU A 145 -0.47 9.98 -45.02
C GLU A 145 -0.91 10.28 -43.57
N TYR A 146 -0.11 9.88 -42.56
CA TYR A 146 -0.48 10.10 -41.16
C TYR A 146 -0.66 11.61 -40.83
N PRO A 147 -1.80 12.02 -40.24
CA PRO A 147 -2.14 13.43 -40.02
C PRO A 147 -1.45 14.01 -38.79
N VAL A 148 -0.16 14.34 -38.92
CA VAL A 148 0.70 14.88 -37.84
C VAL A 148 0.11 16.14 -37.20
N THR A 149 -0.48 17.03 -38.00
CA THR A 149 -1.06 18.30 -37.53
C THR A 149 -2.29 18.12 -36.64
N ALA A 150 -2.97 16.96 -36.70
CA ALA A 150 -4.13 16.67 -35.86
C ALA A 150 -3.80 16.61 -34.36
N HIS A 151 -2.52 16.38 -34.01
CA HIS A 151 -2.03 16.40 -32.63
C HIS A 151 -1.75 17.81 -32.09
N GLY A 152 -1.88 18.82 -32.94
CA GLY A 152 -1.61 20.21 -32.61
C GLY A 152 -2.65 20.83 -31.69
N VAL A 153 -2.24 21.92 -31.06
CA VAL A 153 -3.10 22.82 -30.28
C VAL A 153 -3.34 24.08 -31.10
N ASP A 154 -4.56 24.26 -31.60
CA ASP A 154 -4.90 25.41 -32.46
C ASP A 154 -5.09 26.73 -31.70
N GLY A 155 -5.29 26.68 -30.37
CA GLY A 155 -5.50 27.88 -29.54
C GLY A 155 -4.65 27.90 -28.27
N LYS A 156 -5.30 28.14 -27.13
CA LYS A 156 -4.67 28.16 -25.81
C LYS A 156 -4.84 26.80 -25.15
N ALA A 157 -3.76 26.26 -24.62
CA ALA A 157 -3.81 25.07 -23.79
C ALA A 157 -2.88 25.24 -22.60
N TRP A 158 -3.32 24.77 -21.44
CA TRP A 158 -2.60 24.88 -20.19
C TRP A 158 -2.95 23.72 -19.26
N VAL A 159 -2.21 23.63 -18.16
CA VAL A 159 -2.51 22.72 -17.05
C VAL A 159 -3.02 23.54 -15.87
N ASP A 160 -4.12 23.08 -15.27
CA ASP A 160 -4.70 23.64 -14.06
C ASP A 160 -4.96 22.54 -13.03
N TYR A 161 -5.45 22.88 -11.84
CA TYR A 161 -5.77 21.91 -10.78
C TYR A 161 -7.19 22.06 -10.29
N LEU A 162 -7.89 20.94 -10.20
CA LEU A 162 -9.18 20.85 -9.50
C LEU A 162 -8.95 20.23 -8.12
N SER A 163 -9.32 20.95 -7.07
CA SER A 163 -9.40 20.40 -5.72
C SER A 163 -10.80 19.82 -5.49
N ILE A 164 -10.86 18.51 -5.27
CA ILE A 164 -12.11 17.80 -5.03
C ILE A 164 -12.08 17.17 -3.64
N ASP A 165 -13.00 17.58 -2.79
CA ASP A 165 -13.21 16.93 -1.50
C ASP A 165 -14.01 15.65 -1.71
N VAL A 166 -13.34 14.53 -1.45
CA VAL A 166 -13.91 13.19 -1.46
C VAL A 166 -14.10 12.75 -0.03
N THR A 167 -15.34 12.53 0.39
CA THR A 167 -15.61 11.83 1.64
C THR A 167 -15.40 10.34 1.35
N PRO A 168 -14.37 9.68 1.93
CA PRO A 168 -14.25 8.23 1.82
C PRO A 168 -15.58 7.63 2.29
N GLY A 169 -16.12 6.68 1.52
CA GLY A 169 -17.44 6.16 1.76
C GLY A 169 -17.57 5.62 3.19
N GLY A 170 -18.40 6.28 4.01
CA GLY A 170 -19.20 5.55 5.00
C GLY A 170 -20.17 4.66 4.24
N GLN A 171 -20.46 3.48 4.79
CA GLN A 171 -21.38 2.52 4.18
C GLN A 171 -22.70 3.19 3.75
N PRO A 172 -23.35 2.76 2.65
CA PRO A 172 -24.70 3.19 2.37
C PRO A 172 -25.58 2.85 3.57
N LYS A 173 -26.34 3.84 4.05
CA LYS A 173 -27.39 3.65 5.05
C LYS A 173 -28.39 2.63 4.52
N GLU A 174 -28.49 1.47 5.17
CA GLU A 174 -29.75 0.76 5.16
C GLU A 174 -30.76 1.56 6.00
N PRO A 175 -32.04 1.64 5.58
CA PRO A 175 -33.07 2.18 6.44
C PRO A 175 -33.21 1.23 7.64
N VAL A 176 -32.84 1.72 8.82
CA VAL A 176 -33.09 0.97 10.06
C VAL A 176 -34.56 1.14 10.40
N ASP A 177 -35.29 0.04 10.31
CA ASP A 177 -36.68 -0.05 10.76
C ASP A 177 -36.74 0.23 12.28
N PRO A 178 -37.46 1.28 12.74
CA PRO A 178 -37.54 1.66 14.15
C PRO A 178 -38.01 0.54 15.08
N LEU A 179 -38.74 -0.44 14.54
CA LEU A 179 -39.25 -1.59 15.29
C LEU A 179 -38.17 -2.61 15.69
N ARG A 180 -37.01 -2.66 14.99
CA ARG A 180 -35.91 -3.59 15.30
C ARG A 180 -35.05 -3.17 16.50
N ALA A 181 -35.15 -1.94 16.97
CA ALA A 181 -34.44 -1.47 18.16
C ALA A 181 -35.13 -1.84 19.49
N PHE A 182 -36.41 -2.22 19.45
CA PHE A 182 -37.23 -2.39 20.65
C PHE A 182 -37.33 -3.84 21.15
N LEU A 183 -37.13 -4.83 20.27
CA LEU A 183 -37.21 -6.25 20.65
C LEU A 183 -35.80 -6.84 20.74
N GLY A 184 -35.30 -6.85 21.98
CA GLY A 184 -34.02 -7.44 22.34
C GLY A 184 -33.85 -8.87 21.84
N GLY A 185 -32.79 -9.06 21.06
CA GLY A 185 -32.40 -10.34 20.48
C GLY A 185 -31.45 -10.15 19.30
N GLN A 186 -30.46 -9.26 19.41
CA GLN A 186 -29.45 -9.14 18.37
C GLN A 186 -28.45 -10.30 18.50
N ASP A 187 -28.42 -11.15 17.47
CA ASP A 187 -27.26 -11.97 17.20
C ASP A 187 -26.03 -11.04 17.10
N VAL A 188 -25.14 -11.18 18.07
CA VAL A 188 -23.79 -10.64 18.03
C VAL A 188 -23.22 -10.92 16.65
N SER A 189 -22.86 -9.86 15.92
CA SER A 189 -22.10 -9.87 14.67
C SER A 189 -21.30 -11.17 14.52
N ASP A 190 -21.48 -11.91 13.40
CA ASP A 190 -20.78 -13.17 13.18
C ASP A 190 -19.27 -12.95 13.29
N GLY A 191 -18.71 -13.25 14.45
CA GLY A 191 -17.30 -13.01 14.75
C GLY A 191 -16.37 -13.76 13.80
N ALA A 192 -16.86 -14.82 13.14
CA ALA A 192 -16.13 -15.51 12.08
C ALA A 192 -16.01 -14.63 10.82
N ALA A 193 -17.11 -13.98 10.42
CA ALA A 193 -17.14 -13.05 9.29
C ALA A 193 -16.27 -11.81 9.57
N GLU A 194 -16.38 -11.22 10.76
CA GLU A 194 -15.57 -10.06 11.12
C GLU A 194 -14.08 -10.38 11.21
N LEU A 195 -13.71 -11.56 11.72
CA LEU A 195 -12.32 -12.01 11.76
C LEU A 195 -11.75 -12.23 10.35
N ARG A 196 -12.55 -12.72 9.40
CA ARG A 196 -12.16 -12.84 7.97
C ARG A 196 -12.03 -11.48 7.27
N LYS A 197 -12.88 -10.52 7.60
CA LYS A 197 -12.84 -9.16 7.02
C LYS A 197 -11.64 -8.37 7.53
N THR A 198 -11.33 -8.49 8.82
CA THR A 198 -10.32 -7.64 9.49
C THR A 198 -8.96 -8.28 9.63
N GLY A 199 -8.89 -9.62 9.66
CA GLY A 199 -7.66 -10.37 9.89
C GLY A 199 -7.21 -11.24 8.72
N ARG A 200 -5.94 -11.66 8.78
CA ARG A 200 -5.33 -12.65 7.88
C ARG A 200 -5.04 -13.92 8.65
N CYS A 201 -5.62 -15.05 8.23
CA CYS A 201 -5.37 -16.33 8.88
C CYS A 201 -4.02 -16.92 8.43
N LEU A 202 -2.98 -16.76 9.26
CA LEU A 202 -1.64 -17.30 8.98
C LEU A 202 -1.63 -18.82 8.88
N SER A 203 -2.60 -19.50 9.49
CA SER A 203 -2.73 -20.96 9.39
C SER A 203 -3.34 -21.44 8.07
N ARG A 204 -3.94 -20.55 7.26
CA ARG A 204 -4.65 -20.90 6.00
C ARG A 204 -4.05 -20.31 4.73
N VAL A 205 -3.21 -19.28 4.82
CA VAL A 205 -2.44 -18.76 3.66
C VAL A 205 -1.53 -19.84 3.07
N ASP A 206 -1.16 -19.73 1.79
CA ASP A 206 -0.23 -20.68 1.18
C ASP A 206 1.08 -20.76 1.99
N ILE A 207 1.59 -21.99 2.17
CA ILE A 207 2.88 -22.24 2.82
C ILE A 207 3.99 -21.43 2.14
N ALA A 208 3.91 -21.25 0.82
CA ALA A 208 4.86 -20.46 0.05
C ALA A 208 4.84 -18.95 0.39
N GLU A 209 3.72 -18.44 0.92
CA GLU A 209 3.62 -17.04 1.35
C GLU A 209 4.31 -16.79 2.68
N LEU A 210 4.32 -17.79 3.58
CA LEU A 210 4.92 -17.68 4.91
C LEU A 210 6.43 -17.79 4.87
N THR A 211 7.11 -16.97 5.66
CA THR A 211 8.55 -17.07 5.86
C THR A 211 8.87 -18.40 6.55
N GLN A 212 9.81 -19.15 5.99
CA GLN A 212 10.40 -20.30 6.66
C GLN A 212 11.72 -19.86 7.30
N PRO A 213 11.79 -19.72 8.64
CA PRO A 213 13.05 -19.48 9.31
C PRO A 213 13.97 -20.68 9.08
N ILE A 214 15.25 -20.40 8.82
CA ILE A 214 16.26 -21.42 8.60
C ILE A 214 16.87 -21.77 9.96
N GLY A 215 16.58 -23.00 10.41
CA GLY A 215 16.92 -23.48 11.76
C GLY A 215 15.74 -23.37 12.74
N VAL A 216 15.71 -24.26 13.73
CA VAL A 216 14.78 -24.20 14.86
C VAL A 216 15.59 -23.80 16.10
N ASP A 217 15.77 -22.49 16.26
CA ASP A 217 16.44 -21.93 17.42
C ASP A 217 15.61 -22.15 18.71
N ASP A 218 16.23 -21.97 19.88
CA ASP A 218 15.60 -22.21 21.17
C ASP A 218 14.32 -21.40 21.39
N ASP A 219 14.32 -20.15 20.91
CA ASP A 219 13.15 -19.26 20.96
C ASP A 219 11.99 -19.79 20.12
N MET A 220 12.27 -20.36 18.94
CA MET A 220 11.29 -20.96 18.05
C MET A 220 10.72 -22.25 18.63
N ARG A 221 11.56 -23.11 19.23
CA ARG A 221 11.10 -24.29 19.99
C ARG A 221 10.19 -23.89 21.14
N ARG A 222 10.61 -22.87 21.89
CA ARG A 222 9.84 -22.35 23.02
C ARG A 222 8.51 -21.76 22.58
N LEU A 223 8.49 -20.98 21.50
CA LEU A 223 7.28 -20.44 20.91
C LEU A 223 6.31 -21.57 20.51
N LEU A 224 6.79 -22.57 19.76
CA LEU A 224 5.98 -23.71 19.35
C LEU A 224 5.39 -24.46 20.56
N GLN A 225 6.20 -24.71 21.59
CA GLN A 225 5.74 -25.31 22.83
C GLN A 225 4.63 -24.48 23.49
N LEU A 226 4.85 -23.17 23.66
CA LEU A 226 3.86 -22.28 24.29
C LEU A 226 2.55 -22.19 23.50
N LEU A 227 2.61 -22.21 22.16
CA LEU A 227 1.42 -22.21 21.33
C LEU A 227 0.69 -23.57 21.35
N ASP A 228 1.41 -24.67 21.46
CA ASP A 228 0.84 -26.04 21.47
C ASP A 228 0.25 -26.42 22.84
N VAL A 229 0.77 -25.85 23.93
CA VAL A 229 0.23 -26.02 25.28
C VAL A 229 -1.09 -25.24 25.42
N GLY A 230 -2.06 -25.80 26.16
CA GLY A 230 -3.37 -25.19 26.43
C GLY A 230 -3.34 -23.98 27.39
N ASP A 231 -2.16 -23.41 27.65
CA ASP A 231 -2.00 -22.21 28.47
C ASP A 231 -2.66 -21.02 27.78
N ARG A 232 -3.48 -20.27 28.53
CA ARG A 232 -4.24 -19.13 28.01
C ARG A 232 -3.47 -17.82 28.08
N ARG A 233 -2.29 -17.80 28.70
CA ARG A 233 -1.41 -16.63 28.70
C ARG A 233 -1.03 -16.25 27.28
N GLY A 234 -0.89 -14.94 27.06
CA GLY A 234 -0.35 -14.43 25.81
C GLY A 234 1.12 -14.82 25.65
N VAL A 235 1.65 -14.78 24.43
CA VAL A 235 3.07 -14.95 24.15
C VAL A 235 3.57 -13.67 23.47
N VAL A 236 4.70 -13.15 23.94
CA VAL A 236 5.36 -11.99 23.33
C VAL A 236 6.80 -12.33 22.98
N LEU A 237 7.16 -12.14 21.72
CA LEU A 237 8.57 -12.18 21.32
C LEU A 237 9.18 -10.80 21.58
N VAL A 238 10.20 -10.73 22.43
CA VAL A 238 10.88 -9.47 22.78
C VAL A 238 12.32 -9.54 22.32
N GLY A 239 12.74 -8.57 21.52
CA GLY A 239 14.13 -8.50 21.06
C GLY A 239 14.40 -7.36 20.09
N PRO A 240 15.66 -7.11 19.71
CA PRO A 240 16.03 -5.98 18.88
C PRO A 240 15.29 -5.93 17.54
N SER A 241 15.16 -4.74 16.95
CA SER A 241 14.57 -4.57 15.62
C SER A 241 15.41 -5.28 14.55
N GLY A 242 14.78 -6.13 13.73
CA GLY A 242 15.46 -6.93 12.70
C GLY A 242 15.98 -8.29 13.15
N SER A 243 15.76 -8.69 14.41
CA SER A 243 16.15 -10.04 14.92
C SER A 243 15.38 -11.20 14.28
N GLY A 244 14.33 -10.95 13.50
CA GLY A 244 13.53 -11.98 12.83
C GLY A 244 12.39 -12.55 13.67
N LYS A 245 11.78 -11.74 14.54
CA LYS A 245 10.60 -12.11 15.33
C LYS A 245 9.41 -12.51 14.45
N THR A 246 9.10 -11.73 13.41
CA THR A 246 7.94 -11.98 12.54
C THR A 246 8.12 -13.29 11.79
N ALA A 247 9.33 -13.54 11.30
CA ALA A 247 9.69 -14.79 10.62
C ALA A 247 9.52 -16.02 11.53
N ARG A 248 9.77 -15.90 12.84
CA ARG A 248 9.53 -16.98 13.81
C ARG A 248 8.03 -17.25 13.99
N ILE A 249 7.22 -16.21 14.08
CA ILE A 249 5.76 -16.34 14.20
C ILE A 249 5.17 -17.00 12.94
N GLU A 250 5.57 -16.55 11.75
CA GLU A 250 5.15 -17.15 10.48
C GLU A 250 5.64 -18.60 10.35
N GLY A 251 6.89 -18.85 10.72
CA GLY A 251 7.46 -20.20 10.78
C GLY A 251 6.67 -21.11 11.72
N ALA A 252 6.23 -20.60 12.87
CA ALA A 252 5.44 -21.36 13.84
C ALA A 252 4.05 -21.68 13.29
N ALA A 253 3.42 -20.74 12.60
CA ALA A 253 2.17 -20.98 11.88
C ALA A 253 2.34 -22.08 10.81
N ARG A 254 3.42 -22.03 10.02
CA ARG A 254 3.76 -23.03 8.99
C ARG A 254 4.00 -24.42 9.59
N ALA A 255 4.76 -24.51 10.67
CA ALA A 255 5.06 -25.77 11.36
C ALA A 255 3.80 -26.41 11.96
N ARG A 256 2.95 -25.62 12.63
CA ARG A 256 1.67 -26.09 13.17
C ARG A 256 0.71 -26.58 12.08
N ARG A 257 0.63 -25.87 10.96
CA ARG A 257 -0.19 -26.30 9.80
C ARG A 257 0.23 -27.66 9.28
N SER A 258 1.55 -27.87 9.14
CA SER A 258 2.10 -29.14 8.64
C SER A 258 1.72 -30.33 9.54
N ARG A 259 1.59 -30.11 10.85
CA ARG A 259 1.17 -31.14 11.83
C ARG A 259 -0.36 -31.32 11.93
N LYS A 260 -1.15 -30.29 11.63
CA LYS A 260 -2.61 -30.25 11.88
C LYS A 260 -3.41 -29.85 10.63
N ARG A 261 -3.21 -30.60 9.54
CA ARG A 261 -3.64 -30.26 8.17
C ARG A 261 -5.16 -29.98 7.98
N ALA A 262 -6.02 -30.36 8.94
CA ALA A 262 -7.47 -30.16 8.93
C ALA A 262 -8.03 -29.41 10.16
N ALA A 263 -7.19 -28.77 10.99
CA ALA A 263 -7.68 -28.10 12.19
C ALA A 263 -8.53 -26.87 11.85
N THR A 264 -9.74 -26.82 12.39
CA THR A 264 -10.61 -25.64 12.38
C THR A 264 -10.47 -24.79 13.64
N HIS A 265 -9.67 -25.25 14.61
CA HIS A 265 -9.44 -24.65 15.91
C HIS A 265 -7.94 -24.33 16.09
N GLY A 266 -7.59 -23.45 17.02
CA GLY A 266 -6.17 -23.16 17.30
C GLY A 266 -5.45 -22.38 16.21
N LEU A 267 -6.19 -21.73 15.30
CA LEU A 267 -5.65 -20.98 14.17
C LEU A 267 -5.03 -19.67 14.62
N ILE A 268 -3.93 -19.27 13.97
CA ILE A 268 -3.27 -17.99 14.22
C ILE A 268 -3.83 -16.96 13.23
N TRP A 269 -4.38 -15.88 13.77
CA TRP A 269 -4.96 -14.78 13.00
C TRP A 269 -4.16 -13.51 13.22
N HIS A 270 -3.55 -13.00 12.17
CA HIS A 270 -2.90 -11.69 12.17
C HIS A 270 -3.95 -10.58 12.08
N LEU A 271 -3.91 -9.65 13.01
CA LEU A 271 -4.82 -8.51 13.14
C LEU A 271 -4.03 -7.22 13.23
N SER A 272 -4.46 -6.23 12.45
CA SER A 272 -3.93 -4.86 12.51
C SER A 272 -4.89 -3.97 13.31
N PRO A 273 -4.40 -3.14 14.26
CA PRO A 273 -5.24 -2.21 15.02
C PRO A 273 -6.12 -1.32 14.13
N ALA A 274 -5.56 -0.82 13.01
CA ALA A 274 -6.28 0.05 12.09
C ALA A 274 -7.47 -0.66 11.42
N ARG A 275 -7.31 -1.95 11.07
CA ARG A 275 -8.39 -2.72 10.43
C ARG A 275 -9.54 -3.02 11.38
N LEU A 276 -9.27 -3.19 12.67
CA LEU A 276 -10.31 -3.42 13.68
C LEU A 276 -11.30 -2.27 13.77
N ILE A 277 -10.84 -1.03 13.61
CA ILE A 277 -11.68 0.17 13.69
C ILE A 277 -12.17 0.66 12.32
N SER A 278 -11.58 0.18 11.23
CA SER A 278 -11.94 0.58 9.86
C SER A 278 -13.42 0.32 9.54
N GLY A 279 -14.06 1.27 8.84
CA GLY A 279 -15.45 1.15 8.40
C GLY A 279 -16.51 1.26 9.50
N MET A 280 -16.14 1.63 10.73
CA MET A 280 -17.07 1.82 11.85
C MET A 280 -17.24 3.31 12.14
N SER A 281 -18.35 3.90 11.67
CA SER A 281 -18.61 5.33 11.75
C SER A 281 -19.39 5.74 13.01
N TYR A 282 -19.99 4.79 13.72
CA TYR A 282 -20.80 5.07 14.91
C TYR A 282 -20.07 4.66 16.20
N LEU A 283 -20.31 5.41 17.27
CA LEU A 283 -19.83 5.10 18.60
C LEU A 283 -20.33 3.70 19.01
N GLY A 284 -19.41 2.81 19.40
CA GLY A 284 -19.73 1.44 19.84
C GLY A 284 -19.58 0.35 18.77
N GLN A 285 -19.64 0.66 17.47
CA GLN A 285 -19.62 -0.37 16.42
C GLN A 285 -18.30 -1.16 16.37
N TRP A 286 -17.16 -0.46 16.50
CA TRP A 286 -15.87 -1.14 16.56
C TRP A 286 -15.75 -2.00 17.83
N GLN A 287 -16.43 -1.65 18.91
CA GLN A 287 -16.42 -2.41 20.16
C GLN A 287 -17.19 -3.71 19.98
N GLU A 288 -18.39 -3.66 19.41
CA GLU A 288 -19.19 -4.86 19.09
C GLU A 288 -18.44 -5.83 18.19
N ARG A 289 -17.72 -5.31 17.19
CA ARG A 289 -16.84 -6.13 16.34
C ARG A 289 -15.75 -6.80 17.15
N VAL A 290 -14.99 -6.06 17.95
CA VAL A 290 -13.91 -6.60 18.77
C VAL A 290 -14.47 -7.67 19.74
N LEU A 291 -15.63 -7.42 20.33
CA LEU A 291 -16.33 -8.38 21.18
C LEU A 291 -16.71 -9.65 20.42
N GLY A 292 -17.28 -9.52 19.22
CA GLY A 292 -17.60 -10.65 18.35
C GLY A 292 -16.37 -11.47 17.97
N ILE A 293 -15.28 -10.80 17.61
CA ILE A 293 -13.98 -11.44 17.31
C ILE A 293 -13.45 -12.20 18.53
N ILE A 294 -13.44 -11.59 19.71
CA ILE A 294 -12.96 -12.23 20.95
C ILE A 294 -13.82 -13.45 21.30
N LYS A 295 -15.16 -13.32 21.21
CA LYS A 295 -16.09 -14.43 21.46
C LYS A 295 -15.84 -15.60 20.50
N HIS A 296 -15.65 -15.30 19.21
CA HIS A 296 -15.34 -16.32 18.21
C HIS A 296 -13.97 -16.95 18.46
N ALA A 297 -12.94 -16.14 18.71
CA ALA A 297 -11.58 -16.61 18.97
C ALA A 297 -11.51 -17.49 20.22
N HIS A 298 -12.23 -17.13 21.28
CA HIS A 298 -12.34 -17.93 22.49
C HIS A 298 -12.99 -19.30 22.19
N ARG A 299 -14.13 -19.31 21.48
CA ARG A 299 -14.87 -20.54 21.14
C ARG A 299 -14.04 -21.53 20.35
N TYR A 300 -13.23 -21.06 19.39
CA TYR A 300 -12.40 -21.92 18.53
C TYR A 300 -10.93 -22.00 18.95
N ASP A 301 -10.61 -21.53 20.17
CA ASP A 301 -9.25 -21.45 20.72
C ASP A 301 -8.22 -20.81 19.76
N HIS A 302 -8.67 -19.84 18.96
CA HIS A 302 -7.81 -19.11 18.04
C HIS A 302 -6.81 -18.23 18.80
N ILE A 303 -5.67 -18.01 18.17
CA ILE A 303 -4.60 -17.14 18.64
C ILE A 303 -4.69 -15.85 17.86
N LEU A 304 -4.85 -14.73 18.56
CA LEU A 304 -4.89 -13.40 17.95
C LEU A 304 -3.49 -12.79 17.97
N TYR A 305 -2.90 -12.65 16.78
CA TYR A 305 -1.56 -12.09 16.58
C TYR A 305 -1.64 -10.62 16.19
N PHE A 306 -0.96 -9.75 16.96
CA PHE A 306 -0.80 -8.33 16.66
C PHE A 306 0.68 -8.00 16.49
N ASP A 307 1.06 -7.48 15.32
CA ASP A 307 2.41 -6.96 15.02
C ASP A 307 2.64 -5.56 15.61
N ASP A 308 1.58 -4.77 15.78
CA ASP A 308 1.59 -3.50 16.50
C ASP A 308 0.57 -3.52 17.65
N PHE A 309 0.97 -4.09 18.78
CA PHE A 309 0.09 -4.18 19.94
C PHE A 309 -0.09 -2.84 20.66
N LEU A 310 0.94 -1.99 20.68
CA LEU A 310 0.83 -0.64 21.28
C LEU A 310 -0.16 0.23 20.50
N GLY A 311 -0.27 0.03 19.18
CA GLY A 311 -1.29 0.67 18.35
C GLY A 311 -2.73 0.39 18.79
N LEU A 312 -3.00 -0.69 19.53
CA LEU A 312 -4.34 -0.97 20.09
C LEU A 312 -4.78 0.09 21.11
N TYR A 313 -3.84 0.79 21.74
CA TYR A 313 -4.15 1.88 22.65
C TYR A 313 -4.51 3.19 21.95
N GLU A 314 -4.19 3.32 20.66
CA GLU A 314 -4.57 4.48 19.87
C GLU A 314 -5.79 4.18 18.99
N ALA A 315 -5.98 2.92 18.61
CA ALA A 315 -7.15 2.48 17.87
C ALA A 315 -8.43 2.68 18.70
N GLY A 316 -9.40 3.38 18.12
CA GLY A 316 -10.74 3.57 18.71
C GLY A 316 -10.92 4.90 19.43
N LYS A 317 -9.82 5.62 19.72
CA LYS A 317 -9.89 6.98 20.27
C LYS A 317 -10.47 7.95 19.23
N THR A 318 -11.42 8.77 19.67
CA THR A 318 -11.98 9.87 18.88
C THR A 318 -11.90 11.16 19.71
N ARG A 319 -12.30 12.29 19.12
CA ARG A 319 -12.41 13.56 19.88
C ARG A 319 -13.34 13.43 21.09
N ASP A 320 -14.37 12.60 20.96
CA ASP A 320 -15.45 12.49 21.94
C ASP A 320 -15.34 11.22 22.81
N SER A 321 -14.37 10.33 22.55
CA SER A 321 -14.14 9.11 23.32
C SER A 321 -12.67 8.80 23.48
N VAL A 322 -12.24 8.63 24.74
CA VAL A 322 -10.88 8.22 25.11
C VAL A 322 -10.72 6.69 25.07
N MET A 323 -11.82 5.94 24.96
CA MET A 323 -11.82 4.49 25.02
C MET A 323 -11.14 3.88 23.79
N CYS A 324 -10.23 2.94 24.01
CA CYS A 324 -9.47 2.29 22.94
C CYS A 324 -9.73 0.79 22.84
N VAL A 325 -9.23 0.16 21.78
CA VAL A 325 -9.33 -1.28 21.58
C VAL A 325 -8.65 -2.06 22.71
N ALA A 326 -7.53 -1.58 23.22
CA ALA A 326 -6.83 -2.21 24.34
C ALA A 326 -7.70 -2.29 25.62
N ASP A 327 -8.48 -1.25 25.93
CA ASP A 327 -9.40 -1.26 27.07
C ASP A 327 -10.50 -2.31 26.91
N THR A 328 -11.07 -2.39 25.70
CA THR A 328 -12.10 -3.39 25.37
C THR A 328 -11.54 -4.81 25.45
N LEU A 329 -10.33 -5.02 24.94
CA LEU A 329 -9.62 -6.29 25.03
C LEU A 329 -9.39 -6.68 26.49
N ARG A 330 -8.85 -5.77 27.32
CA ARG A 330 -8.59 -6.01 28.74
C ARG A 330 -9.84 -6.46 29.48
N ALA A 331 -10.95 -5.74 29.31
CA ALA A 331 -12.23 -6.08 29.94
C ALA A 331 -12.73 -7.49 29.56
N GLN A 332 -12.44 -7.93 28.33
CA GLN A 332 -12.86 -9.24 27.87
C GLN A 332 -11.91 -10.38 28.22
N LEU A 333 -10.63 -10.12 28.43
CA LEU A 333 -9.67 -11.18 28.79
C LEU A 333 -10.00 -11.83 30.14
N ASP A 334 -10.72 -11.12 31.02
CA ASP A 334 -11.21 -11.66 32.30
C ASP A 334 -12.43 -12.56 32.15
N VAL A 335 -13.34 -12.22 31.23
CA VAL A 335 -14.58 -12.96 31.00
C VAL A 335 -14.38 -14.12 30.03
N ARG A 336 -13.58 -13.89 28.98
CA ARG A 336 -13.35 -14.79 27.85
C ARG A 336 -11.86 -14.80 27.53
N PRO A 337 -11.06 -15.63 28.22
CA PRO A 337 -9.63 -15.67 27.99
C PRO A 337 -9.34 -16.12 26.56
N VAL A 338 -8.63 -15.27 25.81
CA VAL A 338 -8.16 -15.54 24.44
C VAL A 338 -6.65 -15.47 24.43
N ARG A 339 -6.02 -16.35 23.65
CA ARG A 339 -4.56 -16.37 23.50
C ARG A 339 -4.12 -15.24 22.58
N LEU A 340 -3.29 -14.37 23.13
CA LEU A 340 -2.65 -13.28 22.39
C LEU A 340 -1.26 -13.69 21.96
N LEU A 341 -0.86 -13.29 20.77
CA LEU A 341 0.51 -13.38 20.28
C LEU A 341 0.95 -12.00 19.83
N THR A 342 2.16 -11.58 20.15
CA THR A 342 2.70 -10.32 19.66
C THR A 342 4.22 -10.35 19.59
N GLU A 343 4.78 -9.35 18.92
CA GLU A 343 6.21 -9.12 18.82
C GLU A 343 6.53 -7.66 19.14
N MET A 344 7.60 -7.43 19.89
CA MET A 344 8.00 -6.10 20.32
C MET A 344 9.52 -5.94 20.34
N THR A 345 9.97 -4.70 20.22
CA THR A 345 11.33 -4.36 20.66
C THR A 345 11.40 -4.31 22.17
N SER A 346 12.62 -4.34 22.73
CA SER A 346 12.82 -4.22 24.18
C SER A 346 12.24 -2.91 24.72
N GLU A 347 12.35 -1.84 23.94
CA GLU A 347 11.84 -0.50 24.26
C GLU A 347 10.32 -0.48 24.23
N ALA A 348 9.70 -1.04 23.18
CA ALA A 348 8.24 -1.14 23.10
C ALA A 348 7.65 -2.00 24.23
N TRP A 349 8.34 -3.07 24.62
CA TRP A 349 7.94 -3.89 25.76
C TRP A 349 8.03 -3.12 27.10
N ALA A 350 9.07 -2.32 27.30
CA ALA A 350 9.19 -1.46 28.47
C ALA A 350 8.05 -0.44 28.54
N ILE A 351 7.74 0.21 27.41
CA ILE A 351 6.60 1.14 27.30
C ILE A 351 5.28 0.45 27.65
N LEU A 352 5.03 -0.77 27.15
CA LEU A 352 3.81 -1.51 27.48
C LEU A 352 3.73 -1.80 28.99
N ARG A 353 4.84 -2.23 29.61
CA ARG A 353 4.86 -2.53 31.06
C ARG A 353 4.62 -1.31 31.92
N GLU A 354 5.14 -0.16 31.51
CA GLU A 354 4.92 1.12 32.21
C GLU A 354 3.48 1.59 32.03
N ARG A 355 2.93 1.46 30.82
CA ARG A 355 1.57 1.90 30.47
C ARG A 355 0.47 1.03 31.06
N ASP A 356 0.63 -0.30 31.03
CA ASP A 356 -0.37 -1.28 31.47
C ASP A 356 0.28 -2.57 31.97
N ARG A 357 0.74 -2.55 33.22
CA ARG A 357 1.37 -3.69 33.87
C ARG A 357 0.45 -4.91 33.94
N THR A 358 -0.84 -4.71 34.20
CA THR A 358 -1.81 -5.80 34.35
C THR A 358 -1.96 -6.61 33.07
N LEU A 359 -1.96 -5.94 31.91
CA LEU A 359 -1.98 -6.62 30.63
C LEU A 359 -0.63 -7.28 30.31
N ALA A 360 0.47 -6.59 30.59
CA ALA A 360 1.82 -7.13 30.38
C ALA A 360 2.08 -8.42 31.18
N ASP A 361 1.61 -8.50 32.42
CA ASP A 361 1.75 -9.68 33.29
C ASP A 361 1.01 -10.92 32.76
N ARG A 362 0.12 -10.77 31.76
CA ARG A 362 -0.53 -11.90 31.06
C ARG A 362 0.31 -12.53 29.96
N PHE A 363 1.44 -11.92 29.60
CA PHE A 363 2.31 -12.44 28.55
C PHE A 363 3.47 -13.26 29.10
N VAL A 364 3.72 -14.40 28.47
CA VAL A 364 4.98 -15.12 28.57
C VAL A 364 5.96 -14.48 27.59
N VAL A 365 7.04 -13.92 28.12
CA VAL A 365 8.11 -13.33 27.33
C VAL A 365 9.00 -14.42 26.74
N VAL A 366 9.19 -14.38 25.42
CA VAL A 366 10.15 -15.19 24.68
C VAL A 366 11.26 -14.25 24.17
N PRO A 367 12.42 -14.21 24.85
CA PRO A 367 13.55 -13.41 24.40
C PRO A 367 14.01 -13.89 23.02
N THR A 368 14.18 -12.95 22.09
CA THR A 368 14.64 -13.22 20.72
C THR A 368 15.92 -12.43 20.47
N SER A 369 17.02 -13.14 20.25
CA SER A 369 18.32 -12.52 19.97
C SER A 369 18.54 -12.32 18.47
N ALA A 370 19.48 -11.44 18.13
CA ALA A 370 20.02 -11.35 16.78
C ALA A 370 20.65 -12.70 16.35
N LEU A 371 20.65 -12.95 15.05
CA LEU A 371 21.39 -14.08 14.49
C LEU A 371 22.86 -13.71 14.30
N ASN A 372 23.75 -14.70 14.45
CA ASN A 372 25.15 -14.55 14.07
C ASN A 372 25.33 -14.56 12.54
N ALA A 373 26.55 -14.29 12.07
CA ALA A 373 26.85 -14.23 10.64
C ALA A 373 26.51 -15.56 9.91
N ASP A 374 26.85 -16.71 10.49
CA ASP A 374 26.63 -18.02 9.88
C ASP A 374 25.14 -18.36 9.71
N LYS A 375 24.34 -18.15 10.76
CA LYS A 375 22.88 -18.34 10.69
C LYS A 375 22.22 -17.32 9.76
N THR A 376 22.76 -16.11 9.71
CA THR A 376 22.31 -15.09 8.76
C THR A 376 22.61 -15.50 7.33
N MET A 377 23.79 -16.05 7.05
CA MET A 377 24.16 -16.59 5.74
C MET A 377 23.17 -17.66 5.31
N ALA A 378 22.88 -18.62 6.18
CA ALA A 378 21.90 -19.66 5.90
C ALA A 378 20.52 -19.05 5.56
N THR A 379 20.07 -18.06 6.34
CA THR A 379 18.83 -17.30 6.09
C THR A 379 18.84 -16.62 4.71
N LEU A 380 19.93 -15.93 4.35
CA LEU A 380 20.05 -15.24 3.06
C LEU A 380 20.08 -16.19 1.87
N ILE A 381 20.64 -17.40 2.01
CA ILE A 381 20.61 -18.42 0.95
C ILE A 381 19.16 -18.79 0.61
N GLY A 382 18.30 -19.01 1.62
CA GLY A 382 16.89 -19.31 1.40
C GLY A 382 16.13 -18.14 0.77
N VAL A 383 16.41 -16.91 1.22
CA VAL A 383 15.82 -15.70 0.63
C VAL A 383 16.26 -15.54 -0.83
N ARG A 384 17.55 -15.72 -1.14
CA ARG A 384 18.10 -15.69 -2.50
C ARG A 384 17.37 -16.69 -3.38
N GLN A 385 17.27 -17.96 -2.97
CA GLN A 385 16.60 -19.01 -3.75
C GLN A 385 15.16 -18.64 -4.09
N ARG A 386 14.41 -18.07 -3.13
CA ARG A 386 13.04 -17.60 -3.36
C ARG A 386 12.98 -16.43 -4.35
N LEU A 387 13.92 -15.49 -4.27
CA LEU A 387 14.01 -14.36 -5.19
C LEU A 387 14.37 -14.81 -6.61
N GLU A 388 15.33 -15.71 -6.75
CA GLU A 388 15.77 -16.24 -8.05
C GLU A 388 14.70 -17.12 -8.70
N ALA A 389 13.95 -17.90 -7.91
CA ALA A 389 12.82 -18.68 -8.40
C ALA A 389 11.70 -17.83 -9.01
N SER A 390 11.61 -16.54 -8.63
CA SER A 390 10.67 -15.60 -9.26
C SER A 390 11.10 -15.12 -10.64
N GLY A 391 12.32 -15.45 -11.09
CA GLY A 391 12.87 -15.13 -12.40
C GLY A 391 13.31 -13.67 -12.59
N ARG A 392 13.24 -12.82 -11.55
CA ARG A 392 13.48 -11.37 -11.66
C ARG A 392 14.92 -10.94 -11.49
N CYS A 393 15.77 -11.77 -10.89
CA CYS A 393 17.18 -11.47 -10.64
C CYS A 393 17.95 -12.77 -10.39
N LYS A 394 19.28 -12.71 -10.54
CA LYS A 394 20.23 -13.72 -10.08
C LYS A 394 21.30 -13.03 -9.25
N PHE A 395 21.76 -13.68 -8.20
CA PHE A 395 22.78 -13.16 -7.30
C PHE A 395 24.01 -14.06 -7.33
N ASP A 396 25.16 -13.46 -7.62
CA ASP A 396 26.44 -14.14 -7.50
C ASP A 396 26.67 -14.60 -6.05
N SER A 397 27.42 -15.69 -5.90
CA SER A 397 27.70 -16.30 -4.59
C SER A 397 28.40 -15.34 -3.63
N GLU A 398 29.15 -14.36 -4.14
CA GLU A 398 29.91 -13.37 -3.37
C GLU A 398 29.02 -12.26 -2.78
N VAL A 399 27.80 -12.06 -3.30
CA VAL A 399 26.93 -10.97 -2.85
C VAL A 399 26.49 -11.16 -1.40
N LEU A 400 26.19 -12.38 -0.99
CA LEU A 400 25.66 -12.69 0.33
C LEU A 400 26.68 -12.40 1.45
N PRO A 401 27.93 -12.89 1.39
CA PRO A 401 28.93 -12.56 2.41
C PRO A 401 29.24 -11.06 2.44
N GLU A 402 29.28 -10.39 1.29
CA GLU A 402 29.53 -8.95 1.21
C GLU A 402 28.41 -8.14 1.86
N VAL A 403 27.15 -8.51 1.61
CA VAL A 403 25.98 -7.89 2.26
C VAL A 403 26.05 -8.07 3.77
N ILE A 404 26.40 -9.26 4.28
CA ILE A 404 26.54 -9.48 5.72
C ILE A 404 27.65 -8.59 6.29
N SER A 405 28.84 -8.61 5.68
CA SER A 405 30.01 -7.85 6.12
C SER A 405 29.73 -6.34 6.17
N MET A 406 29.20 -5.77 5.09
CA MET A 406 28.90 -4.34 5.00
C MET A 406 27.81 -3.92 6.00
N TYR A 407 26.68 -4.63 6.02
CA TYR A 407 25.56 -4.22 6.86
C TYR A 407 25.81 -4.49 8.34
N ASP A 408 26.60 -5.51 8.68
CA ASP A 408 26.96 -5.73 10.07
C ASP A 408 27.80 -4.56 10.62
N ARG A 409 28.76 -4.07 9.83
CA ARG A 409 29.69 -2.99 10.21
C ARG A 409 29.07 -1.59 10.19
N PHE A 410 28.28 -1.25 9.17
CA PHE A 410 27.89 0.13 8.89
C PHE A 410 26.44 0.47 9.24
N GLU A 411 25.53 -0.50 9.28
CA GLU A 411 24.12 -0.26 9.61
C GLU A 411 23.84 -0.59 11.09
N ARG A 412 23.70 0.47 11.91
CA ARG A 412 23.52 0.35 13.37
C ARG A 412 22.07 0.44 13.83
N SER A 413 21.13 0.85 12.96
CA SER A 413 19.72 1.04 13.36
C SER A 413 18.95 -0.29 13.56
N SER A 414 19.51 -1.41 13.09
CA SER A 414 18.88 -2.72 13.14
C SER A 414 19.93 -3.83 13.26
N VAL A 415 19.51 -5.01 13.71
CA VAL A 415 20.38 -6.19 13.86
C VAL A 415 20.21 -7.19 12.70
N LEU A 416 21.15 -8.13 12.60
CA LEU A 416 21.00 -9.29 11.74
C LEU A 416 19.88 -10.22 12.25
N PRO A 417 19.14 -10.90 11.35
CA PRO A 417 19.32 -10.93 9.89
C PRO A 417 18.61 -9.80 9.14
N GLY A 418 17.73 -9.03 9.80
CA GLY A 418 16.78 -8.13 9.18
C GLY A 418 17.41 -7.10 8.24
N LYS A 419 18.48 -6.42 8.68
CA LYS A 419 19.19 -5.44 7.84
C LYS A 419 19.79 -6.03 6.56
N ALA A 420 20.30 -7.26 6.63
CA ALA A 420 20.88 -7.97 5.49
C ALA A 420 19.80 -8.47 4.52
N VAL A 421 18.69 -9.00 5.04
CA VAL A 421 17.52 -9.38 4.22
C VAL A 421 16.95 -8.17 3.49
N ALA A 422 16.79 -7.04 4.19
CA ALA A 422 16.30 -5.80 3.59
C ALA A 422 17.27 -5.27 2.50
N ALA A 423 18.58 -5.42 2.69
CA ALA A 423 19.57 -5.10 1.66
C ALA A 423 19.40 -5.96 0.40
N LEU A 424 19.29 -7.28 0.57
CA LEU A 424 19.14 -8.22 -0.54
C LEU A 424 17.84 -7.97 -1.32
N LEU A 425 16.73 -7.72 -0.62
CA LEU A 425 15.44 -7.35 -1.24
C LEU A 425 15.53 -6.04 -2.03
N ARG A 426 16.25 -5.04 -1.52
CA ARG A 426 16.50 -3.78 -2.25
C ARG A 426 17.35 -4.00 -3.50
N LEU A 427 18.35 -4.87 -3.45
CA LEU A 427 19.16 -5.22 -4.62
C LEU A 427 18.30 -5.93 -5.69
N ALA A 428 17.45 -6.89 -5.31
CA ALA A 428 16.52 -7.55 -6.22
C ALA A 428 15.51 -6.58 -6.85
N GLY A 429 14.97 -5.65 -6.07
CA GLY A 429 14.02 -4.64 -6.57
C GLY A 429 14.64 -3.69 -7.59
N ARG A 430 15.93 -3.37 -7.46
CA ARG A 430 16.67 -2.51 -8.41
C ARG A 430 17.04 -3.25 -9.70
N SER A 431 17.30 -4.56 -9.65
CA SER A 431 17.66 -5.35 -10.84
C SER A 431 16.48 -5.55 -11.78
N GLY A 432 15.26 -5.66 -11.25
CA GLY A 432 14.03 -5.75 -12.06
C GLY A 432 13.61 -4.46 -12.78
N GLN A 433 14.31 -3.34 -12.57
CA GLN A 433 14.08 -2.06 -13.26
C GLN A 433 15.05 -1.79 -14.41
N LYS A 434 15.97 -2.72 -14.71
CA LYS A 434 16.83 -2.67 -15.92
C LYS A 434 16.32 -3.65 -16.98
N SER A 435 15.19 -3.31 -17.58
CA SER A 435 14.74 -3.78 -18.90
C SER A 435 13.48 -2.99 -19.24
N ILE A 436 13.66 -1.84 -19.87
CA ILE A 436 12.78 -1.15 -20.84
C ILE A 436 13.58 0.06 -21.32
#